data_AF-A0A942S5S4-F1
#
_entry.id   AF-A0A942S5S4-F1
#
_cell.length_a   1.000
_cell.length_b   1.000
_cell.length_c   1.000
_cell.angle_alpha   90.00
_cell.angle_beta   90.00
_cell.angle_gamma   90.00
#
_symmetry.space_group_name_H-M   'P 1'
#
loop_
_entity.id
_entity.type
_entity.pdbx_description
1 polymer ?
#
loop_
_entity_poly.entity_id
_entity_poly.type
_entity_poly.pdbx_seq_one_letter_code
_entity_poly.pdbx_strand_id
1 'polypeptide(L)' 'MDIQAIKQRFGIIGHDSFLERSIQVAVQVAPTDLTVLITGESGTGKEVFPKIIHQSSVRK' A
#
# COMPACT_ATOMS: atom_id res chain seq x y z
N MET A 1 -1.65 8.30 -9.42
CA MET A 1 -2.74 7.82 -8.55
C MET A 1 -2.73 8.72 -7.31
N ASP A 2 -3.86 9.28 -6.91
CA ASP A 2 -3.94 10.18 -5.76
C ASP A 2 -3.85 9.38 -4.44
N ILE A 3 -2.90 9.73 -3.57
CA ILE A 3 -2.68 9.06 -2.28
C ILE A 3 -3.91 9.23 -1.37
N GLN A 4 -4.60 10.37 -1.41
CA GLN A 4 -5.79 10.57 -0.59
C GLN A 4 -6.91 9.63 -0.98
N ALA A 5 -7.12 9.40 -2.28
CA ALA A 5 -8.10 8.44 -2.78
C ALA A 5 -7.79 7.00 -2.33
N ILE A 6 -6.51 6.60 -2.33
CA ILE A 6 -6.09 5.28 -1.83
C ILE A 6 -6.37 5.18 -0.33
N LYS A 7 -5.98 6.19 0.45
CA LYS A 7 -6.22 6.21 1.89
C LYS A 7 -7.70 6.07 2.22
N GLN A 8 -8.58 6.80 1.53
CA GLN A 8 -10.03 6.69 1.71
C GLN A 8 -10.55 5.30 1.32
N ARG A 9 -10.11 4.76 0.19
CA ARG A 9 -10.56 3.45 -0.32
C ARG A 9 -10.20 2.29 0.63
N PHE A 10 -9.06 2.37 1.29
CA PHE A 10 -8.55 1.31 2.16
C PHE A 10 -8.69 1.63 3.66
N GLY A 11 -9.36 2.73 4.02
CA GLY A 11 -9.58 3.12 5.42
C GLY A 11 -8.30 3.49 6.17
N ILE A 12 -7.26 3.96 5.46
CA ILE A 12 -6.00 4.40 6.07
C ILE A 12 -6.16 5.82 6.59
N ILE A 13 -5.90 6.01 7.89
CA ILE A 13 -5.98 7.30 8.57
C ILE A 13 -4.58 7.72 9.02
N GLY A 14 -4.23 9.00 8.84
CA GLY A 14 -2.93 9.56 9.22
C GLY A 14 -2.32 10.45 8.14
N HIS A 15 -1.36 11.29 8.51
CA HIS A 15 -0.68 12.25 7.62
C HIS A 15 0.85 12.15 7.71
N ASP A 16 1.35 10.99 8.13
CA ASP A 16 2.77 10.76 8.29
C ASP A 16 3.46 10.54 6.93
N SER A 17 4.65 11.12 6.75
CA SER A 17 5.39 11.06 5.49
C SER A 17 5.93 9.66 5.18
N PHE A 18 6.26 8.85 6.20
CA PHE A 18 6.67 7.46 6.00
C PHE A 18 5.49 6.58 5.59
N LEU A 19 4.29 6.85 6.12
CA LEU A 19 3.07 6.19 5.67
C LEU A 19 2.78 6.48 4.20
N GLU A 20 2.78 7.77 3.81
CA GLU A 20 2.56 8.18 2.42
C GLU A 20 3.62 7.58 1.49
N ARG A 21 4.89 7.56 1.92
CA ARG A 21 5.97 6.92 1.17
C ARG A 21 5.75 5.42 0.99
N SER A 22 5.32 4.73 2.03
CA SER A 22 5.03 3.30 1.97
C SER A 22 3.90 3.00 0.99
N ILE A 23 2.85 3.83 0.96
CA ILE A 23 1.75 3.71 -0.01
C ILE A 23 2.25 3.95 -1.44
N GLN A 24 3.09 4.96 -1.65
CA GLN A 24 3.69 5.21 -2.97
C GLN A 24 4.50 4.01 -3.44
N VAL A 25 5.34 3.42 -2.58
CA VAL A 25 6.13 2.24 -2.92
C VAL A 25 5.20 1.08 -3.30
N ALA A 26 4.15 0.83 -2.52
CA ALA A 26 3.17 -0.22 -2.82
C ALA A 26 2.52 -0.05 -4.21
N VAL A 27 2.13 1.17 -4.57
CA VAL A 27 1.56 1.47 -5.91
C VAL A 27 2.60 1.31 -7.02
N GLN A 28 3.85 1.70 -6.77
CA GLN A 28 4.94 1.59 -7.75
C GLN A 28 5.32 0.14 -8.04
N VAL A 29 5.30 -0.75 -7.04
CA VAL A 29 5.64 -2.16 -7.23
C VAL A 29 4.49 -2.98 -7.80
N ALA A 30 3.24 -2.55 -7.61
CA ALA A 30 2.03 -3.25 -8.05
C ALA A 30 2.02 -3.71 -9.53
N PRO A 31 2.45 -2.92 -10.53
CA PRO A 31 2.44 -3.36 -11.93
C PRO A 31 3.60 -4.30 -12.30
N THR A 32 4.60 -4.49 -11.43
CA THR A 32 5.75 -5.35 -11.72
C THR A 32 5.44 -6.82 -11.50
N ASP A 33 6.32 -7.74 -11.91
CA ASP A 33 6.22 -9.20 -11.63
C ASP A 33 6.95 -9.64 -10.33
N LEU A 34 7.44 -8.69 -9.52
CA LEU A 34 8.28 -8.98 -8.36
C LEU A 34 7.50 -9.54 -7.17
N THR A 35 8.18 -10.34 -6.34
CA THR A 35 7.72 -10.72 -5.00
C THR A 35 7.93 -9.55 -4.03
N VAL A 36 6.90 -9.20 -3.26
CA VAL A 36 6.95 -8.09 -2.30
C VAL A 36 6.96 -8.64 -0.87
N LEU A 37 7.93 -8.24 -0.07
CA LEU A 37 7.96 -8.49 1.38
C LEU A 37 7.43 -7.26 2.12
N ILE A 38 6.44 -7.47 2.98
CA ILE A 38 5.85 -6.42 3.80
C ILE A 38 6.24 -6.68 5.26
N THR A 39 6.91 -5.71 5.87
CA THR A 39 7.41 -5.78 7.24
C THR A 39 6.73 -4.74 8.12
N GLY A 40 6.75 -4.97 9.43
CA GLY A 40 6.16 -4.08 10.41
C GLY A 40 5.78 -4.82 11.69
N GLU A 41 5.79 -4.08 12.79
CA GLU A 41 5.45 -4.61 14.11
C GLU A 41 4.00 -5.12 14.18
N SER A 42 3.70 -5.89 15.21
CA SER A 42 2.33 -6.37 15.45
C SER A 42 1.39 -5.18 15.70
N GLY A 43 0.20 -5.20 15.08
CA GLY A 43 -0.80 -4.13 15.25
C GLY A 43 -0.61 -2.87 14.40
N THR A 44 0.37 -2.83 13.49
CA THR A 44 0.66 -1.65 12.64
C THR A 44 -0.22 -1.52 11.38
N GLY A 45 -1.14 -2.45 11.13
CA GLY A 45 -2.03 -2.41 9.97
C GLY A 45 -1.39 -2.82 8.64
N LYS A 46 -0.27 -3.57 8.69
CA LYS A 46 0.48 -4.03 7.49
C LYS A 46 -0.36 -4.85 6.51
N GLU A 47 -1.46 -5.46 6.97
CA GLU A 47 -2.40 -6.24 6.18
C GLU A 47 -3.20 -5.42 5.13
N VAL A 48 -3.14 -4.09 5.19
CA VAL A 48 -3.76 -3.22 4.19
C VAL A 48 -2.91 -3.14 2.91
N PHE A 49 -1.58 -3.22 3.03
CA PHE A 49 -0.65 -3.07 1.91
C PHE A 49 -0.77 -4.16 0.83
N PRO A 50 -0.92 -5.47 1.15
CA PRO A 50 -1.16 -6.48 0.13
C PRO A 50 -2.43 -6.18 -0.69
N LYS A 51 -3.47 -5.64 -0.06
CA LYS A 51 -4.73 -5.28 -0.73
C LYS A 51 -4.53 -4.12 -1.71
N ILE A 52 -3.73 -3.12 -1.33
CA ILE A 52 -3.36 -2.00 -2.22
C ILE A 52 -2.60 -2.55 -3.43
N ILE A 53 -1.60 -3.40 -3.20
CA ILE A 53 -0.75 -3.96 -4.26
C ILE A 53 -1.60 -4.81 -5.22
N HIS A 54 -2.39 -5.75 -4.71
CA HIS A 54 -3.24 -6.60 -5.55
C HIS A 54 -4.28 -5.80 -6.35
N GLN A 55 -4.96 -4.82 -5.73
CA GLN A 55 -5.96 -4.02 -6.45
C GLN A 55 -5.35 -3.05 -7.48
N SER A 56 -4.06 -2.73 -7.34
CA SER A 56 -3.33 -1.87 -8.27
C SER A 56 -2.49 -2.68 -9.27
N SER A 57 -2.47 -4.01 -9.15
CA SER A 57 -1.74 -4.90 -10.04
C SER A 57 -2.60 -5.34 -11.22
N VAL A 58 -1.93 -5.67 -12.33
CA VAL A 58 -2.52 -6.39 -13.46
C VAL A 58 -2.64 -7.90 -13.19
N ARG A 59 -1.96 -8.39 -12.15
CA ARG A 59 -2.06 -9.77 -11.65
C ARG A 59 -3.29 -9.84 -10.74
N LYS A 60 -4.40 -10.41 -11.25
CA LYS A 60 -5.65 -10.61 -10.50
C LYS A 60 -5.52 -11.73 -9.48
#